data_AF-A0A3M9YPD4-F1
#
_entry.id   AF-A0A3M9YPD4-F1
#
_cell.length_a   1.000
_cell.length_b   1.000
_cell.length_c   1.000
_cell.angle_alpha   90.00
_cell.angle_beta   90.00
_cell.angle_gamma   90.00
#
_symmetry.space_group_name_H-M   'P 1'
#
loop_
_entity.id
_entity.type
_entity.pdbx_description
1 polymer ?
#
loop_
_entity_poly.entity_id
_entity_poly.type
_entity_poly.pdbx_seq_one_letter_code
_entity_poly.pdbx_strand_id
1 'polypeptide(L)'
;MTRPKSLQVHVSIELADRVRNAAERRDISVSEWIRSLLQQACDEDDLKAGLSAWVKRLNRQSVFTMVGVDALLAGHADHDLRERAHQAYVRKCKELGLSQNANEGGCDEA
;
A
#
# COMPACT_ATOMS: atom_id res chain seq x y z
N MET A 1 -31.67 -18.25 0.39
CA MET A 1 -31.53 -16.99 -0.38
C MET A 1 -31.77 -15.82 0.58
N THR A 2 -30.73 -15.07 0.92
CA THR A 2 -30.81 -13.94 1.85
C THR A 2 -31.48 -12.76 1.15
N ARG A 3 -32.47 -12.12 1.78
CA ARG A 3 -33.17 -10.97 1.18
C ARG A 3 -32.22 -9.77 1.09
N PRO A 4 -32.22 -9.01 -0.02
CA PRO A 4 -31.47 -7.76 -0.11
C PRO A 4 -31.91 -6.77 0.98
N LYS A 5 -30.96 -6.07 1.60
CA LYS A 5 -31.23 -5.01 2.59
C LYS A 5 -31.19 -3.65 1.89
N SER A 6 -32.23 -2.83 2.10
CA SER A 6 -32.30 -1.47 1.56
C SER A 6 -31.43 -0.51 2.38
N LEU A 7 -30.64 0.32 1.70
CA LEU A 7 -29.90 1.43 2.29
C LEU A 7 -30.54 2.74 1.82
N GLN A 8 -30.93 3.61 2.75
CA GLN A 8 -31.43 4.95 2.43
C GLN A 8 -30.26 5.94 2.38
N VAL A 9 -30.15 6.70 1.29
CA VAL A 9 -29.11 7.70 1.10
C VAL A 9 -29.75 8.98 0.58
N HIS A 10 -29.40 10.11 1.18
CA HIS A 10 -29.77 11.43 0.69
C HIS A 10 -28.68 11.94 -0.25
N VAL A 11 -29.08 12.38 -1.44
CA VAL A 11 -28.17 12.90 -2.46
C VAL A 11 -28.72 14.21 -3.01
N SER A 12 -27.84 15.05 -3.58
CA SER A 12 -28.28 16.23 -4.32
C SER A 12 -29.08 15.82 -5.56
N ILE A 13 -29.94 16.73 -6.03
CA ILE A 13 -30.75 16.53 -7.25
C ILE A 13 -29.83 16.21 -8.44
N GLU A 14 -28.75 16.98 -8.60
CA GLU A 14 -27.76 16.78 -9.66
C GLU A 14 -27.11 15.39 -9.62
N LEU A 15 -26.84 14.86 -8.42
CA LEU A 15 -26.28 13.52 -8.30
C LEU A 15 -27.34 12.45 -8.63
N ALA A 16 -28.58 12.62 -8.19
CA ALA A 16 -29.68 11.71 -8.54
C ALA A 16 -29.87 11.61 -10.06
N ASP A 17 -29.85 12.75 -10.76
CA ASP A 17 -30.00 12.77 -12.21
C ASP A 17 -28.81 12.16 -12.94
N ARG A 18 -27.58 12.41 -12.47
CA ARG A 18 -26.38 11.73 -13.00
C ARG A 18 -26.46 10.21 -12.81
N VAL A 19 -26.95 9.74 -11.66
CA VAL A 19 -27.12 8.31 -11.37
C VAL A 19 -28.16 7.69 -12.29
N ARG A 20 -29.31 8.34 -12.49
CA ARG A 20 -30.35 7.89 -13.43
C ARG A 20 -29.81 7.79 -14.86
N ASN A 21 -29.21 8.88 -15.34
CA ASN A 21 -28.60 8.93 -16.68
C ASN A 21 -27.52 7.85 -16.88
N ALA A 22 -26.74 7.54 -15.83
CA ALA A 22 -25.70 6.51 -15.91
C ALA A 22 -26.27 5.09 -15.97
N ALA A 23 -27.40 4.83 -15.30
CA ALA A 23 -28.11 3.56 -15.34
C ALA A 23 -28.81 3.37 -16.69
N GLU A 24 -29.48 4.41 -17.20
CA GLU A 24 -30.14 4.40 -18.52
C GLU A 24 -29.15 4.12 -19.65
N ARG A 25 -27.98 4.75 -19.66
CA ARG A 25 -26.93 4.49 -20.66
C ARG A 25 -26.43 3.05 -20.69
N ARG A 26 -26.64 2.30 -19.60
CA ARG A 26 -26.20 0.91 -19.44
C ARG A 26 -27.35 -0.09 -19.53
N ASP A 27 -28.57 0.39 -19.77
CA ASP A 27 -29.80 -0.41 -19.81
C ASP A 27 -30.01 -1.28 -18.55
N ILE A 28 -29.71 -0.72 -17.38
CA ILE A 28 -29.88 -1.38 -16.08
C ILE A 28 -30.68 -0.52 -15.10
N SER A 29 -31.20 -1.14 -14.05
CA SER A 29 -31.90 -0.40 -13.00
C SER A 29 -30.94 0.48 -12.19
N VAL A 30 -31.45 1.60 -11.67
CA VAL A 30 -30.71 2.48 -10.75
C VAL A 30 -30.19 1.72 -9.54
N SER A 31 -30.99 0.82 -8.98
CA SER A 31 -30.59 0.00 -7.82
C SER A 31 -29.42 -0.94 -8.15
N GLU A 32 -29.40 -1.51 -9.34
CA GLU A 32 -28.30 -2.37 -9.80
C GLU A 32 -27.03 -1.56 -10.06
N TRP A 33 -27.16 -0.39 -10.69
CA TRP A 33 -26.04 0.52 -10.89
C TRP A 33 -25.42 0.98 -9.56
N ILE A 34 -26.24 1.42 -8.61
CA ILE A 34 -25.77 1.82 -7.26
C ILE A 34 -25.12 0.63 -6.56
N ARG A 35 -25.71 -0.57 -6.65
CA ARG A 35 -25.11 -1.79 -6.06
C ARG A 35 -23.71 -2.05 -6.63
N SER A 36 -23.54 -1.95 -7.95
CA SER A 36 -22.24 -2.15 -8.60
C SER A 36 -21.19 -1.14 -8.12
N LEU A 37 -21.58 0.14 -8.01
CA LEU A 37 -20.69 1.19 -7.51
C LEU A 37 -20.28 0.96 -6.05
N LEU A 38 -21.24 0.57 -5.20
CA LEU A 38 -20.94 0.25 -3.80
C LEU A 38 -20.02 -0.96 -3.67
N GLN A 39 -20.26 -2.01 -4.46
CA GLN A 39 -19.40 -3.19 -4.47
C GLN A 39 -17.97 -2.82 -4.86
N GLN A 40 -17.80 -2.08 -5.96
CA GLN A 40 -16.49 -1.64 -6.42
C GLN A 40 -15.78 -0.78 -5.36
N ALA A 41 -16.49 0.16 -4.73
CA ALA A 41 -15.92 1.01 -3.70
C ALA A 41 -15.45 0.21 -2.46
N CYS A 42 -16.23 -0.79 -2.03
CA CYS A 42 -15.85 -1.68 -0.94
C CYS A 42 -14.64 -2.55 -1.31
N ASP A 43 -14.65 -3.16 -2.51
CA ASP A 43 -13.55 -4.00 -2.97
C ASP A 43 -12.24 -3.20 -3.05
N GLU A 44 -12.28 -1.97 -3.56
CA GLU A 44 -11.12 -1.08 -3.61
C GLU A 44 -10.61 -0.67 -2.23
N ASP A 45 -11.51 -0.42 -1.28
CA ASP A 45 -11.13 -0.06 0.10
C ASP A 45 -10.47 -1.24 0.82
N ASP A 46 -11.02 -2.44 0.67
CA ASP A 46 -10.44 -3.67 1.21
C ASP A 46 -9.05 -3.95 0.60
N LEU A 47 -8.88 -3.74 -0.70
CA LEU A 47 -7.59 -3.85 -1.37
C LEU A 47 -6.59 -2.82 -0.85
N LYS A 48 -6.99 -1.56 -0.68
CA LYS A 48 -6.14 -0.50 -0.12
C LYS A 48 -5.76 -0.78 1.33
N ALA A 49 -6.71 -1.22 2.15
CA ALA A 49 -6.49 -1.62 3.52
C ALA A 49 -5.51 -2.81 3.59
N GLY A 50 -5.71 -3.83 2.78
CA GLY A 50 -4.83 -4.99 2.65
C GLY A 50 -3.41 -4.62 2.20
N LEU A 51 -3.29 -3.76 1.18
CA LEU A 51 -2.02 -3.25 0.70
C LEU A 51 -1.29 -2.45 1.80
N SER A 52 -1.99 -1.57 2.51
CA SER A 52 -1.41 -0.78 3.59
C SER A 52 -0.90 -1.67 4.74
N ALA A 53 -1.64 -2.72 5.09
CA ALA A 53 -1.25 -3.67 6.12
C ALA A 53 -0.04 -4.51 5.66
N TRP A 54 -0.02 -4.92 4.40
CA TRP A 54 1.09 -5.64 3.81
C TRP A 54 2.37 -4.80 3.75
N VAL A 55 2.29 -3.54 3.31
CA VAL A 55 3.42 -2.59 3.31
C VAL A 55 3.96 -2.39 4.73
N LYS A 56 3.09 -2.22 5.72
CA LYS A 56 3.51 -2.12 7.14
C LYS A 56 4.23 -3.37 7.63
N ARG A 57 3.76 -4.57 7.25
CA ARG A 57 4.42 -5.84 7.59
C ARG A 57 5.78 -5.98 6.91
N LEU A 58 5.85 -5.66 5.62
CA LEU A 58 7.10 -5.71 4.85
C LEU A 58 8.13 -4.74 5.42
N ASN A 59 7.72 -3.53 5.80
CA ASN A 59 8.61 -2.54 6.42
C ASN A 59 9.16 -3.06 7.76
N ARG A 60 8.30 -3.60 8.64
CA ARG A 60 8.74 -4.20 9.91
C ARG A 60 9.74 -5.33 9.70
N GLN A 61 9.47 -6.20 8.73
CA GLN A 61 10.36 -7.32 8.41
C GLN A 61 11.70 -6.84 7.83
N SER A 62 11.67 -5.82 6.97
CA SER A 62 12.87 -5.19 6.41
C SER A 62 13.75 -4.60 7.52
N VAL A 63 13.17 -3.82 8.43
CA VAL A 63 13.88 -3.24 9.57
C VAL A 63 14.48 -4.34 10.45
N PHE A 64 13.70 -5.37 10.79
CA PHE A 64 14.20 -6.50 11.57
C PHE A 64 15.38 -7.21 10.88
N THR A 65 15.31 -7.38 9.56
CA THR A 65 16.37 -8.01 8.77
C THR A 65 17.62 -7.14 8.77
N MET A 66 17.49 -5.83 8.58
CA MET A 66 18.61 -4.88 8.64
C MET A 66 19.31 -4.92 9.99
N VAL A 67 18.55 -4.83 11.09
CA VAL A 67 19.09 -4.88 12.45
C VAL A 67 19.71 -6.25 12.75
N GLY A 68 19.07 -7.34 12.33
CA GLY A 68 19.59 -8.69 12.52
C GLY A 68 20.91 -8.92 11.78
N VAL A 69 21.02 -8.47 10.53
CA VAL A 69 22.27 -8.54 9.77
C VAL A 69 23.35 -7.69 10.41
N ASP A 70 23.04 -6.48 10.86
CA ASP A 70 24.01 -5.60 11.52
C ASP A 70 24.52 -6.22 12.83
N ALA A 71 23.64 -6.82 13.63
CA ALA A 71 24.01 -7.52 14.86
C ALA A 71 24.93 -8.73 14.58
N LEU A 72 24.64 -9.50 13.53
CA LEU A 72 25.49 -10.61 13.11
C LEU A 72 26.88 -10.15 12.65
N LEU A 73 26.95 -9.03 11.91
CA LEU A 73 28.20 -8.45 11.46
C LEU A 73 29.00 -7.81 12.60
N ALA A 74 28.34 -7.18 13.56
CA ALA A 74 28.98 -6.57 14.72
C ALA A 74 29.63 -7.60 15.67
N GLY A 75 29.04 -8.80 15.79
CA GLY A 75 29.59 -9.91 16.56
C GLY A 75 30.62 -10.76 15.80
N HIS A 76 30.95 -10.40 14.55
CA HIS A 76 31.83 -11.20 13.71
C HIS A 76 33.32 -10.97 14.07
N ALA A 77 34.14 -12.01 13.95
CA ALA A 77 35.58 -11.95 14.29
C ALA A 77 36.39 -11.07 13.33
N ASP A 78 35.88 -10.86 12.12
CA ASP A 78 36.44 -9.92 11.13
C ASP A 78 35.73 -8.58 11.23
N HIS A 79 36.43 -7.59 11.80
CA HIS A 79 35.90 -6.24 12.05
C HIS A 79 35.66 -5.43 10.77
N ASP A 80 36.34 -5.75 9.66
CA ASP A 80 36.20 -5.04 8.39
C ASP A 80 35.05 -5.61 7.53
N LEU A 81 34.51 -6.77 7.91
CA LEU A 81 33.44 -7.45 7.17
C LEU A 81 32.18 -6.58 7.07
N ARG A 82 31.84 -5.86 8.14
CA ARG A 82 30.69 -4.96 8.19
C ARG A 82 30.77 -3.88 7.11
N GLU A 83 31.93 -3.23 7.01
CA GLU A 83 32.15 -2.18 6.02
C GLU A 83 32.08 -2.73 4.59
N ARG A 84 32.73 -3.87 4.33
CA ARG A 84 32.70 -4.51 3.01
C ARG A 84 31.29 -4.94 2.60
N ALA A 85 30.45 -5.39 3.55
CA ALA A 85 29.06 -5.73 3.30
C ALA A 85 28.25 -4.50 2.88
N HIS A 86 28.43 -3.36 3.55
CA HIS A 86 27.78 -2.10 3.19
C HIS A 86 28.21 -1.61 1.81
N GLN A 87 29.52 -1.66 1.51
CA GLN A 87 30.03 -1.30 0.19
C GLN A 87 29.48 -2.21 -0.92
N ALA A 88 29.34 -3.52 -0.66
CA ALA A 88 28.73 -4.46 -1.61
C ALA A 88 27.24 -4.16 -1.83
N TYR A 89 26.50 -3.81 -0.78
CA TYR A 89 25.11 -3.38 -0.86
C TYR A 89 24.96 -2.12 -1.74
N VAL A 90 25.77 -1.08 -1.52
CA VAL A 90 25.76 0.15 -2.33
C VAL A 90 26.00 -0.15 -3.81
N ARG A 91 26.98 -1.01 -4.13
CA ARG A 91 27.24 -1.42 -5.52
C ARG A 91 26.03 -2.13 -6.14
N LYS A 92 25.41 -3.06 -5.41
CA LYS A 92 24.22 -3.79 -5.88
C LYS A 92 23.00 -2.90 -6.07
N CYS A 93 22.76 -1.94 -5.18
CA CYS A 93 21.70 -0.95 -5.37
C CYS A 93 21.92 -0.13 -6.65
N LYS A 94 23.17 0.30 -6.90
CA LYS A 94 23.53 1.03 -8.11
C LYS A 94 23.34 0.19 -9.38
N GLU A 95 23.73 -1.09 -9.37
CA GLU A 95 23.52 -2.03 -10.48
C GLU A 95 22.04 -2.25 -10.80
N LEU A 96 21.18 -2.26 -9.78
CA LEU A 96 19.74 -2.47 -9.91
C LEU A 96 18.95 -1.19 -10.20
N GLY A 97 19.62 -0.03 -10.32
CA GLY A 97 18.95 1.26 -10.50
C GLY A 97 18.13 1.71 -9.29
N LEU A 98 18.34 1.11 -8.12
CA LEU A 98 17.73 1.49 -6.85
C LEU A 98 18.52 2.67 -6.29
N SER A 99 18.22 3.88 -6.77
CA SER A 99 18.82 5.11 -6.25
C SER A 99 18.48 5.26 -4.77
N GLN A 100 19.51 5.39 -3.92
CA GLN A 100 19.33 5.72 -2.51
C GLN A 100 18.67 7.10 -2.44
N ASN A 101 17.39 7.16 -2.09
CA ASN A 101 16.77 8.41 -1.69
C ASN A 101 17.42 8.81 -0.35
N ALA A 102 18.44 9.66 -0.42
CA ALA A 102 19.21 10.14 0.73
C ALA A 102 18.42 11.09 1.64
N ASN A 103 17.10 10.92 1.79
CA ASN A 103 16.23 11.87 2.50
C ASN A 103 15.33 11.24 3.57
N GLU A 104 15.54 9.97 3.93
CA GLU A 104 14.88 9.36 5.10
C GLU A 104 15.95 8.92 6.10
N GLY A 105 16.43 9.86 6.90
CA GLY A 105 17.37 9.61 7.98
C GLY A 105 18.00 10.92 8.41
N GLY A 106 17.36 11.62 9.34
CA GLY A 106 17.94 12.80 9.98
C GLY A 106 19.27 12.44 10.61
N CYS A 107 20.35 12.91 10.02
CA CYS A 107 21.62 13.06 10.70
C CYS A 107 21.54 14.39 11.46
N ASP A 108 21.04 14.31 12.69
CA ASP A 108 21.44 15.23 13.75
C ASP A 108 21.90 14.37 14.94
N GLU A 109 22.81 14.93 15.73
CA GLU A 109 23.59 14.33 16.84
C GLU A 109 24.97 13.74 16.46
N ALA A 110 25.98 14.62 16.36
CA ALA A 110 27.08 14.75 17.35
C ALA A 110 28.07 15.85 16.93
#